data_AF-A0A962LQ82-F1
#
_entry.id   AF-A0A962LQ82-F1
#
_cell.length_a   1.000
_cell.length_b   1.000
_cell.length_c   1.000
_cell.angle_alpha   90.00
_cell.angle_beta   90.00
_cell.angle_gamma   90.00
#
_symmetry.space_group_name_H-M   'P 1'
#
loop_
_entity.id
_entity.type
_entity.pdbx_description
1 polymer ?
#
loop_
_entity_poly.entity_id
_entity_poly.type
_entity_poly.pdbx_seq_one_letter_code
_entity_poly.pdbx_strand_id
1 'polypeptide(L)'
;MKNLILGGIVGSIVSGFLVSAYLNQLYSNELKSLISESAKSQIIDNIRFITLMDENGILSEERKKEEGLQLVLALSILSTIKPDVSAFTAAPKEALCKAIEYEESGGISFELAGEAGDHVASYLSEIKKPLMDSIKKSQSVLGGSGCKLSFGLRQLRPELFQDEKS
;
A
#
# COMPACT_ATOMS: atom_id res chain seq x y z
N MET A 1 8.88 4.18 33.02
CA MET A 1 8.59 3.14 32.00
C MET A 1 8.11 3.75 30.66
N LYS A 2 8.72 4.84 30.18
CA LYS A 2 8.39 5.44 28.86
C LYS A 2 9.50 5.27 27.81
N ASN A 3 10.69 4.83 28.22
CA ASN A 3 11.89 4.80 27.36
C ASN A 3 12.19 3.41 26.76
N LEU A 4 11.43 2.37 27.12
CA LEU A 4 11.68 1.00 26.63
C LEU A 4 10.90 0.67 25.36
N ILE A 5 9.77 1.32 25.12
CA ILE A 5 8.91 1.09 23.95
C ILE A 5 9.46 1.83 22.72
N LEU A 6 9.99 3.05 22.90
CA LEU A 6 10.67 3.78 21.82
C LEU A 6 11.95 3.07 21.34
N GLY A 7 12.71 2.43 22.24
CA GLY A 7 13.94 1.71 21.88
C GLY A 7 13.69 0.45 21.03
N GLY A 8 12.56 -0.23 21.25
CA GLY A 8 12.18 -1.40 20.46
C GLY A 8 11.73 -1.03 19.04
N ILE A 9 10.94 0.03 18.91
CA ILE A 9 10.42 0.51 17.63
C ILE A 9 11.55 1.09 16.77
N VAL A 10 12.42 1.93 17.35
CA VAL A 10 13.58 2.51 16.63
C VAL A 10 14.63 1.45 16.28
N GLY A 11 14.83 0.44 17.14
CA GLY A 11 15.70 -0.71 16.83
C GLY A 11 15.19 -1.56 15.66
N SER A 12 13.87 -1.70 15.51
CA SER A 12 13.24 -2.39 14.38
C SER A 12 13.26 -1.57 13.08
N ILE A 13 13.18 -0.24 13.16
CA ILE A 13 13.23 0.65 11.98
C ILE A 13 14.64 0.70 11.39
N VAL A 14 15.68 0.82 12.23
CA VAL A 14 17.08 0.84 11.78
C VAL A 14 17.50 -0.53 11.25
N SER A 15 16.99 -1.63 11.82
CA SER A 15 17.21 -2.97 11.27
C SER A 15 16.42 -3.20 9.97
N GLY A 16 15.20 -2.68 9.80
CA GLY A 16 14.46 -2.76 8.53
C GLY A 16 15.15 -2.05 7.36
N PHE A 17 15.81 -0.92 7.63
CA PHE A 17 16.56 -0.15 6.63
C PHE A 17 17.92 -0.79 6.30
N LEU A 18 18.67 -1.24 7.32
CA LEU A 18 19.93 -1.95 7.14
C LEU A 18 19.73 -3.33 6.49
N VAL A 19 18.64 -4.01 6.82
CA VAL A 19 18.20 -5.22 6.11
C VAL A 19 17.88 -4.85 4.67
N SER A 20 17.01 -3.86 4.37
CA SER A 20 16.67 -3.47 2.98
C SER A 20 17.86 -3.16 2.06
N ALA A 21 18.85 -2.38 2.53
CA ALA A 21 20.04 -2.08 1.74
C ALA A 21 20.97 -3.30 1.54
N TYR A 22 21.11 -4.16 2.56
CA TYR A 22 21.88 -5.40 2.49
C TYR A 22 21.16 -6.50 1.68
N LEU A 23 19.82 -6.50 1.69
CA LEU A 23 18.98 -7.46 0.98
C LEU A 23 19.09 -7.27 -0.55
N ASN A 24 19.17 -6.03 -1.06
CA ASN A 24 19.16 -5.83 -2.51
C ASN A 24 20.35 -6.49 -3.25
N GLN A 25 21.47 -6.71 -2.53
CA GLN A 25 22.71 -7.27 -3.05
C GLN A 25 22.83 -8.80 -2.90
N LEU A 26 22.01 -9.45 -2.05
CA LEU A 26 22.20 -10.85 -1.64
C LEU A 26 21.07 -11.83 -2.02
N TYR A 27 19.89 -11.36 -2.44
CA TYR A 27 18.75 -12.25 -2.68
C TYR A 27 18.53 -12.65 -4.14
N SER A 28 18.28 -13.95 -4.33
CA SER A 28 17.73 -14.49 -5.57
C SER A 28 16.39 -13.82 -5.92
N ASN A 29 16.03 -13.83 -7.21
CA ASN A 29 14.77 -13.26 -7.69
C ASN A 29 13.54 -13.83 -6.96
N GLU A 30 13.61 -15.09 -6.51
CA GLU A 30 12.55 -15.77 -5.79
C GLU A 30 12.30 -15.17 -4.40
N LEU A 31 13.36 -14.86 -3.65
CA LEU A 31 13.21 -14.26 -2.33
C LEU A 31 12.82 -12.77 -2.42
N LYS A 32 13.28 -12.05 -3.45
CA LYS A 32 12.76 -10.70 -3.76
C LYS A 32 11.26 -10.72 -4.05
N SER A 33 10.78 -11.75 -4.76
CA SER A 33 9.35 -11.94 -5.03
C SER A 33 8.57 -12.19 -3.74
N LEU A 34 9.01 -13.12 -2.88
CA LEU A 34 8.33 -13.44 -1.62
C LEU A 34 8.26 -12.23 -0.67
N ILE A 35 9.36 -11.47 -0.57
CA ILE A 35 9.41 -10.25 0.24
C ILE A 35 8.45 -9.19 -0.33
N SER A 36 8.40 -9.04 -1.65
CA SER A 36 7.46 -8.12 -2.33
C SER A 36 6.00 -8.53 -2.13
N GLU A 37 5.66 -9.82 -2.20
CA GLU A 37 4.31 -10.32 -1.88
C GLU A 37 3.93 -10.04 -0.43
N SER A 38 4.83 -10.30 0.52
CA SER A 38 4.60 -10.02 1.94
C SER A 38 4.37 -8.52 2.19
N ALA A 39 5.20 -7.65 1.59
CA ALA A 39 5.04 -6.20 1.70
C ALA A 39 3.71 -5.73 1.10
N LYS A 40 3.31 -6.25 -0.07
CA LYS A 40 2.01 -5.96 -0.68
C LYS A 40 0.84 -6.36 0.23
N SER A 41 0.90 -7.55 0.83
CA SER A 41 -0.13 -8.00 1.78
C SER A 41 -0.24 -7.05 2.98
N GLN A 42 0.89 -6.69 3.59
CA GLN A 42 0.91 -5.77 4.73
C GLN A 42 0.36 -4.38 4.37
N ILE A 43 0.68 -3.86 3.18
CA ILE A 43 0.12 -2.58 2.71
C ILE A 43 -1.40 -2.66 2.56
N ILE A 44 -1.91 -3.75 1.98
CA ILE A 44 -3.37 -3.97 1.84
C ILE A 44 -4.02 -3.98 3.22
N ASP A 45 -3.50 -4.76 4.16
CA ASP A 45 -4.07 -4.91 5.49
C ASP A 45 -4.03 -3.58 6.27
N ASN A 46 -2.90 -2.88 6.25
CA ASN A 46 -2.73 -1.58 6.91
C ASN A 46 -3.68 -0.54 6.33
N ILE A 47 -3.76 -0.42 5.00
CA ILE A 47 -4.64 0.57 4.35
C ILE A 47 -6.11 0.24 4.57
N ARG A 48 -6.48 -1.05 4.56
CA ARG A 48 -7.85 -1.47 4.86
C ARG A 48 -8.23 -1.11 6.29
N PHE A 49 -7.33 -1.35 7.24
CA PHE A 49 -7.53 -0.97 8.63
C PHE A 49 -7.65 0.55 8.79
N ILE A 50 -6.68 1.32 8.28
CA ILE A 50 -6.70 2.79 8.32
C ILE A 50 -7.99 3.33 7.73
N THR A 51 -8.39 2.86 6.54
CA THR A 51 -9.60 3.34 5.88
C THR A 51 -10.85 3.03 6.68
N LEU A 52 -10.98 1.80 7.19
CA LEU A 52 -12.13 1.43 8.00
C LEU A 52 -12.20 2.28 9.28
N MET A 53 -11.06 2.55 9.91
CA MET A 53 -11.04 3.32 11.16
C MET A 53 -11.26 4.82 10.92
N ASP A 54 -10.74 5.38 9.83
CA ASP A 54 -10.92 6.80 9.46
C ASP A 54 -12.36 7.09 9.01
N GLU A 55 -12.93 6.23 8.15
CA GLU A 55 -14.32 6.36 7.68
C GLU A 55 -15.34 6.29 8.84
N ASN A 56 -14.98 5.64 9.94
CA ASN A 56 -15.81 5.58 11.16
C ASN A 56 -15.47 6.68 12.19
N GLY A 57 -14.53 7.59 11.89
CA GLY A 57 -14.12 8.67 12.79
C GLY A 57 -13.40 8.20 14.06
N ILE A 58 -12.79 7.01 14.03
CA ILE A 58 -12.18 6.36 15.20
C ILE A 58 -10.68 6.68 15.30
N LEU A 59 -10.04 7.08 14.20
CA LEU A 59 -8.61 7.42 14.21
C LEU A 59 -8.35 8.76 14.91
N SER A 60 -7.85 8.68 16.15
CA SER A 60 -7.21 9.82 16.80
C SER A 60 -5.91 10.21 16.08
N GLU A 61 -5.46 11.44 16.25
CA GLU A 61 -4.19 11.93 15.67
C GLU A 61 -2.97 11.12 16.12
N GLU A 62 -2.98 10.62 17.36
CA GLU A 62 -1.93 9.71 17.85
C GLU A 62 -1.97 8.38 17.11
N ARG A 63 -3.17 7.82 16.86
CA ARG A 63 -3.30 6.56 16.13
C ARG A 63 -2.91 6.69 14.67
N LYS A 64 -3.26 7.80 14.01
CA LYS A 64 -2.82 8.09 12.62
C LYS A 64 -1.30 8.05 12.48
N LYS A 65 -0.58 8.53 13.50
CA LYS A 65 0.89 8.51 13.55
C LYS A 65 1.44 7.09 13.73
N GLU A 66 0.84 6.28 14.61
CA GLU A 66 1.24 4.88 14.80
C GLU A 66 1.00 4.04 13.54
N GLU A 67 -0.17 4.19 12.91
CA GLU A 67 -0.51 3.47 11.69
C GLU A 67 0.34 3.94 10.49
N GLY A 68 0.66 5.25 10.43
CA GLY A 68 1.60 5.80 9.47
C GLY A 68 2.98 5.14 9.55
N LEU A 69 3.47 4.86 10.76
CA LEU A 69 4.74 4.16 10.95
C LEU A 69 4.71 2.71 10.45
N GLN A 70 3.62 1.98 10.72
CA GLN A 70 3.47 0.62 10.21
C GLN A 70 3.40 0.58 8.68
N LEU A 71 2.72 1.56 8.08
CA LEU A 71 2.65 1.69 6.63
C LEU A 71 4.02 2.02 6.02
N VAL A 72 4.81 2.91 6.65
CA VAL A 72 6.16 3.25 6.18
C VAL A 72 7.08 2.03 6.15
N LEU A 73 7.00 1.13 7.14
CA LEU A 73 7.81 -0.09 7.15
C LEU A 73 7.55 -0.97 5.91
N ALA A 74 6.28 -1.22 5.60
CA ALA A 74 5.92 -2.03 4.45
C ALA A 74 6.24 -1.33 3.11
N LEU A 75 6.04 -0.01 3.03
CA LEU A 75 6.37 0.78 1.85
C LEU A 75 7.88 0.92 1.61
N SER A 76 8.70 0.93 2.66
CA SER A 76 10.17 1.00 2.55
C SER A 76 10.76 -0.22 1.84
N ILE A 77 10.13 -1.38 2.01
CA ILE A 77 10.52 -2.60 1.30
C ILE A 77 10.23 -2.44 -0.21
N LEU A 78 9.05 -1.93 -0.57
CA LEU A 78 8.70 -1.70 -1.97
C LEU A 78 9.56 -0.59 -2.60
N SER A 79 9.87 0.48 -1.87
CA SER A 79 10.72 1.58 -2.36
C SER A 79 12.15 1.11 -2.64
N THR A 80 12.62 0.11 -1.90
CA THR A 80 13.94 -0.50 -2.10
C THR A 80 13.96 -1.44 -3.31
N ILE A 81 12.94 -2.29 -3.44
CA ILE A 81 12.86 -3.29 -4.52
C ILE A 81 12.45 -2.65 -5.86
N LYS A 82 11.72 -1.53 -5.81
CA LYS A 82 11.15 -0.79 -6.96
C LYS A 82 10.47 -1.73 -7.99
N PRO A 83 9.48 -2.54 -7.58
CA PRO A 83 8.77 -3.39 -8.52
C PRO A 83 7.94 -2.56 -9.52
N ASP A 84 7.62 -3.14 -10.67
CA ASP A 84 6.69 -2.52 -11.62
C ASP A 84 5.26 -2.51 -11.05
N VAL A 85 4.86 -1.38 -10.50
CA VAL A 85 3.52 -1.15 -9.93
C VAL A 85 2.40 -1.25 -10.97
N SER A 86 2.71 -1.06 -12.26
CA SER A 86 1.72 -1.15 -13.33
C SER A 86 1.25 -2.59 -13.55
N ALA A 87 2.12 -3.56 -13.24
CA ALA A 87 1.87 -5.00 -13.34
C ALA A 87 1.12 -5.58 -12.13
N PHE A 88 0.86 -4.79 -11.09
CA PHE A 88 0.17 -5.27 -9.90
C PHE A 88 -1.28 -5.69 -10.19
N THR A 89 -1.78 -6.64 -9.38
CA THR A 89 -3.21 -6.98 -9.35
C THR A 89 -4.01 -5.86 -8.70
N ALA A 90 -5.34 -5.97 -8.70
CA ALA A 90 -6.22 -4.89 -8.28
C ALA A 90 -6.00 -4.45 -6.81
N ALA A 91 -6.07 -5.37 -5.84
CA ALA A 91 -5.99 -5.00 -4.42
C ALA A 91 -4.70 -4.25 -4.04
N PRO A 92 -3.49 -4.68 -4.44
CA PRO A 92 -2.28 -3.89 -4.20
C PRO A 92 -2.31 -2.50 -4.87
N LYS A 93 -2.90 -2.37 -6.06
CA LYS A 93 -3.05 -1.07 -6.74
C LYS A 93 -3.95 -0.12 -5.97
N GLU A 94 -5.11 -0.61 -5.55
CA GLU A 94 -6.05 0.18 -4.75
C GLU A 94 -5.41 0.62 -3.43
N ALA A 95 -4.69 -0.28 -2.76
CA ALA A 95 -4.02 0.01 -1.50
C ALA A 95 -2.91 1.06 -1.67
N LEU A 96 -2.06 0.94 -2.69
CA LEU A 96 -1.03 1.96 -2.98
C LEU A 96 -1.64 3.31 -3.38
N CYS A 97 -2.71 3.30 -4.16
CA CYS A 97 -3.42 4.52 -4.53
C CYS A 97 -3.99 5.21 -3.29
N LYS A 98 -4.58 4.45 -2.38
CA LYS A 98 -5.08 4.95 -1.09
C LYS A 98 -3.97 5.46 -0.18
N ALA A 99 -2.81 4.80 -0.16
CA ALA A 99 -1.64 5.29 0.57
C ALA A 99 -1.21 6.69 0.08
N ILE A 100 -1.23 6.92 -1.25
CA ILE A 100 -0.98 8.24 -1.85
C ILE A 100 -2.07 9.24 -1.42
N GLU A 101 -3.36 8.89 -1.52
CA GLU A 101 -4.44 9.80 -1.09
C GLU A 101 -4.32 10.20 0.39
N TYR A 102 -3.94 9.28 1.28
CA TYR A 102 -3.76 9.58 2.70
C TYR A 102 -2.54 10.46 2.98
N GLU A 103 -1.43 10.24 2.27
CA GLU A 103 -0.24 11.08 2.39
C GLU A 103 -0.54 12.50 1.92
N GLU A 104 -1.19 12.66 0.76
CA GLU A 104 -1.49 13.98 0.18
C GLU A 104 -2.55 14.77 0.96
N SER A 105 -3.47 14.06 1.64
CA SER A 105 -4.50 14.69 2.48
C SER A 105 -4.05 14.98 3.92
N GLY A 106 -2.86 14.51 4.32
CA GLY A 106 -2.42 14.53 5.71
C GLY A 106 -3.22 13.59 6.62
N GLY A 107 -3.95 12.62 6.06
CA GLY A 107 -4.72 11.62 6.81
C GLY A 107 -3.84 10.60 7.55
N ILE A 108 -2.57 10.47 7.13
CA ILE A 108 -1.51 9.79 7.87
C ILE A 108 -0.24 10.64 7.82
N SER A 109 0.56 10.61 8.90
CA SER A 109 1.84 11.32 8.95
C SER A 109 3.00 10.33 8.94
N PHE A 110 3.94 10.53 8.02
CA PHE A 110 5.21 9.78 7.97
C PHE A 110 6.32 10.45 8.77
N GLU A 111 6.06 11.61 9.40
CA GLU A 111 7.07 12.41 10.10
C GLU A 111 7.75 11.63 11.23
N LEU A 112 7.03 10.75 11.93
CA LEU A 112 7.60 9.93 12.99
C LEU A 112 8.65 8.92 12.49
N ALA A 113 8.66 8.63 11.19
CA ALA A 113 9.62 7.71 10.58
C ALA A 113 10.90 8.40 10.09
N GLY A 114 11.01 9.73 10.22
CA GLY A 114 12.19 10.50 9.82
C GLY A 114 12.55 10.26 8.35
N GLU A 115 13.84 10.00 8.08
CA GLU A 115 14.38 9.77 6.73
C GLU A 115 13.68 8.62 5.97
N ALA A 116 13.24 7.57 6.67
CA ALA A 116 12.47 6.50 6.05
C ALA A 116 11.09 6.97 5.56
N GLY A 117 10.47 7.90 6.32
CA GLY A 117 9.23 8.55 5.93
C GLY A 117 9.40 9.40 4.68
N ASP A 118 10.45 10.23 4.63
CA ASP A 118 10.77 11.08 3.47
C ASP A 118 11.06 10.24 2.21
N HIS A 119 11.76 9.12 2.38
CA HIS A 119 12.06 8.21 1.29
C HIS A 119 10.80 7.52 0.75
N VAL A 120 9.89 7.09 1.65
CA VAL A 120 8.60 6.51 1.26
C VAL A 120 7.72 7.54 0.56
N ALA A 121 7.62 8.76 1.08
CA ALA A 121 6.86 9.84 0.43
C ALA A 121 7.39 10.13 -0.98
N SER A 122 8.72 10.19 -1.13
CA SER A 122 9.37 10.34 -2.44
C SER A 122 9.03 9.19 -3.39
N TYR A 123 9.07 7.95 -2.90
CA TYR A 123 8.68 6.77 -3.67
C TYR A 123 7.21 6.79 -4.10
N LEU A 124 6.29 7.13 -3.18
CA LEU A 124 4.86 7.26 -3.50
C LEU A 124 4.61 8.30 -4.59
N SER A 125 5.29 9.44 -4.51
CA SER A 125 5.27 10.47 -5.56
C SER A 125 5.81 9.96 -6.91
N GLU A 126 6.92 9.19 -6.90
CA GLU A 126 7.51 8.58 -8.10
C GLU A 126 6.53 7.61 -8.79
N ILE A 127 5.84 6.76 -8.02
CA ILE A 127 4.93 5.75 -8.56
C ILE A 127 3.52 6.25 -8.85
N LYS A 128 3.14 7.45 -8.37
CA LYS A 128 1.76 7.97 -8.49
C LYS A 128 1.25 7.94 -9.92
N LYS A 129 2.00 8.55 -10.85
CA LYS A 129 1.58 8.62 -12.26
C LYS A 129 1.42 7.24 -12.90
N PRO A 130 2.45 6.36 -12.92
CA PRO A 130 2.31 5.04 -13.55
C PRO A 130 1.23 4.17 -12.89
N LEU A 131 1.04 4.28 -11.57
CA LEU A 131 -0.03 3.59 -10.86
C LEU A 131 -1.41 4.10 -11.30
N MET A 132 -1.62 5.41 -11.30
CA MET A 132 -2.91 6.01 -11.67
C MET A 132 -3.27 5.78 -13.13
N ASP A 133 -2.29 5.80 -14.04
CA ASP A 133 -2.53 5.46 -15.44
C ASP A 133 -2.96 3.99 -15.58
N SER A 134 -2.35 3.09 -14.82
CA SER A 134 -2.73 1.68 -14.77
C SER A 134 -4.13 1.46 -14.18
N ILE A 135 -4.48 2.17 -13.09
CA ILE A 135 -5.81 2.13 -12.48
C ILE A 135 -6.87 2.64 -13.45
N LYS A 136 -6.66 3.81 -14.09
CA LYS A 136 -7.59 4.37 -15.07
C LYS A 136 -7.80 3.43 -16.25
N LYS A 137 -6.74 2.78 -16.72
CA LYS A 137 -6.83 1.75 -17.76
C LYS A 137 -7.74 0.60 -17.31
N SER A 138 -7.55 0.08 -16.10
CA SER A 138 -8.44 -0.96 -15.55
C SER A 138 -9.89 -0.46 -15.39
N GLN A 139 -10.10 0.77 -14.92
CA GLN A 139 -11.42 1.37 -14.75
C GLN A 139 -12.17 1.58 -16.06
N SER A 140 -11.45 1.88 -17.15
CA SER A 140 -12.05 2.03 -18.48
C SER A 140 -12.70 0.73 -18.98
N VAL A 141 -12.25 -0.42 -18.47
CA VAL A 141 -12.75 -1.75 -18.84
C VAL A 141 -13.75 -2.29 -17.81
N LEU A 142 -13.43 -2.16 -16.53
CA LEU A 142 -14.17 -2.80 -15.45
C LEU A 142 -15.23 -1.89 -14.83
N GLY A 143 -15.08 -0.57 -14.96
CA GLY A 143 -15.74 0.44 -14.14
C GLY A 143 -14.92 0.84 -12.91
N GLY A 144 -15.49 1.71 -12.07
CA GLY A 144 -14.84 2.22 -10.85
C GLY A 144 -14.52 3.71 -10.91
N SER A 145 -13.93 4.23 -9.83
CA SER A 145 -13.54 5.65 -9.72
C SER A 145 -12.52 5.87 -8.62
N GLY A 146 -11.69 6.91 -8.74
CA GLY A 146 -10.62 7.21 -7.78
C GLY A 146 -9.67 6.01 -7.63
N CYS A 147 -9.38 5.63 -6.39
CA CYS A 147 -8.61 4.42 -6.10
C CYS A 147 -9.40 3.11 -6.15
N LYS A 148 -10.72 3.12 -6.42
CA LYS A 148 -11.53 1.90 -6.49
C LYS A 148 -11.53 1.33 -7.91
N LEU A 149 -11.04 0.11 -8.06
CA LEU A 149 -11.20 -0.75 -9.22
C LEU A 149 -12.46 -1.60 -8.98
N SER A 150 -13.50 -1.44 -9.80
CA SER A 150 -14.72 -2.20 -9.54
C SER A 150 -14.50 -3.69 -9.76
N PHE A 151 -14.78 -4.47 -8.72
CA PHE A 151 -15.12 -5.90 -8.84
C PHE A 151 -16.54 -6.11 -8.32
N GLY A 152 -17.51 -5.65 -9.11
CA GLY A 152 -18.89 -6.14 -9.03
C GLY A 152 -19.04 -7.29 -10.02
N LEU A 153 -19.07 -8.53 -9.54
CA LEU A 153 -19.53 -9.71 -10.31
C LEU A 153 -21.04 -9.63 -10.60
N ARG A 154 -21.48 -8.57 -11.29
CA ARG A 154 -22.87 -8.43 -11.76
C ARG A 154 -22.98 -7.84 -13.16
N GLN A 155 -21.88 -7.75 -13.91
CA GLN A 155 -21.89 -7.27 -15.30
C GLN A 155 -21.06 -8.12 -16.28
N LEU A 156 -20.62 -9.32 -15.90
CA LEU A 156 -20.19 -10.31 -16.89
C LEU A 156 -21.45 -11.01 -17.45
N ARG A 157 -22.02 -10.39 -18.50
CA ARG A 157 -23.05 -10.90 -19.44
C ARG A 157 -24.41 -11.35 -18.85
N PRO A 158 -25.45 -10.50 -18.90
CA PRO A 158 -26.86 -10.95 -18.82
C PRO A 158 -27.24 -11.92 -19.96
N GLU A 159 -26.49 -11.94 -21.06
CA GLU A 159 -26.79 -12.71 -22.27
C GLU A 159 -26.54 -14.23 -22.14
N LEU A 160 -26.00 -14.72 -21.02
CA LEU A 160 -25.78 -16.15 -20.78
C LEU A 160 -26.89 -16.83 -19.97
N PHE A 161 -27.97 -16.12 -19.61
CA PHE A 161 -29.08 -16.65 -18.80
C PHE A 161 -30.46 -16.49 -19.46
N GLN A 162 -30.52 -16.24 -20.78
CA GLN A 162 -31.80 -16.10 -21.50
C GLN A 162 -32.27 -17.35 -22.26
N ASP A 163 -31.65 -18.51 -22.09
CA ASP A 163 -32.17 -19.75 -22.67
C ASP A 163 -32.30 -20.85 -21.62
N GLU A 164 -33.34 -20.76 -20.77
CA GLU A 164 -33.93 -21.96 -20.15
C GLU A 164 -35.35 -21.66 -19.62
N LYS A 165 -36.20 -21.12 -20.49
CA LYS A 165 -37.66 -21.29 -20.39
C LYS A 165 -38.25 -21.42 -21.78
N SER A 166 -38.23 -22.64 -22.31
CA SER A 166 -39.22 -23.14 -23.27
C SER A 166 -39.80 -24.43 -22.74
#